data_AF-A0A6M0C1J3-F1
#
_entry.id   AF-A0A6M0C1J3-F1
#
_cell.length_a   1.000
_cell.length_b   1.000
_cell.length_c   1.000
_cell.angle_alpha   90.00
_cell.angle_beta   90.00
_cell.angle_gamma   90.00
#
_symmetry.space_group_name_H-M   'P 1'
#
loop_
_entity.id
_entity.type
_entity.pdbx_description
1 polymer ?
#
loop_
_entity_poly.entity_id
_entity_poly.type
_entity_poly.pdbx_seq_one_letter_code
_entity_poly.pdbx_strand_id
1 'polypeptide(L)' 'MERVFNNFAYTIQEGIKNQMPRSSKLIVLGQMYYAMERGDLTIKELDELEKILGVGLKNYRQQMEYAVFGNLESD' A
#
# COMPACT_ATOMS: atom_id res chain seq x y z
N MET A 1 -3.29 -14.96 18.73
CA MET A 1 -2.67 -13.78 18.10
C MET A 1 -3.47 -13.53 16.85
N GLU A 2 -4.25 -12.44 16.80
CA GLU A 2 -4.94 -12.09 15.57
C GLU A 2 -3.87 -11.87 14.48
N ARG A 3 -4.00 -12.55 13.34
CA ARG A 3 -2.98 -12.53 12.29
C ARG A 3 -2.78 -11.07 11.86
N VAL A 4 -1.54 -10.57 11.81
CA VAL A 4 -1.20 -9.16 11.47
C VAL A 4 -1.93 -8.69 10.20
N PHE A 5 -2.09 -9.59 9.23
CA PHE A 5 -2.94 -9.40 8.05
C PHE A 5 -4.37 -8.94 8.36
N ASN A 6 -5.08 -9.60 9.29
CA ASN A 6 -6.46 -9.26 9.64
C ASN A 6 -6.57 -7.85 10.21
N ASN A 7 -5.59 -7.44 11.01
CA ASN A 7 -5.56 -6.09 11.59
C ASN A 7 -5.43 -5.04 10.49
N PHE A 8 -4.50 -5.23 9.56
CA PHE A 8 -4.38 -4.33 8.40
C PHE A 8 -5.64 -4.34 7.55
N ALA A 9 -6.19 -5.51 7.23
CA ALA A 9 -7.41 -5.62 6.43
C ALA A 9 -8.57 -4.84 7.07
N TYR A 10 -8.77 -4.98 8.37
CA TYR A 10 -9.77 -4.23 9.14
C TYR A 10 -9.50 -2.72 9.08
N THR A 11 -8.28 -2.27 9.40
CA THR A 11 -7.91 -0.85 9.37
C THR A 11 -8.13 -0.23 7.99
N ILE A 12 -7.73 -0.93 6.92
CA ILE A 12 -7.92 -0.47 5.55
C ILE A 12 -9.41 -0.36 5.22
N GLN A 13 -10.21 -1.38 5.54
CA GLN A 13 -11.65 -1.38 5.28
C GLN A 13 -12.37 -0.25 6.02
N GLU A 14 -12.10 -0.07 7.30
CA GLU A 14 -12.68 1.03 8.09
C GLU A 14 -12.23 2.39 7.55
N GLY A 15 -10.96 2.54 7.17
CA GLY A 15 -10.48 3.76 6.57
C GLY A 15 -11.15 4.06 5.22
N ILE A 16 -11.35 3.06 4.36
CA ILE A 16 -12.06 3.25 3.07
C ILE A 16 -13.50 3.74 3.31
N LYS A 17 -14.22 3.13 4.25
CA LYS A 17 -15.58 3.57 4.64
C LYS A 17 -15.59 5.03 5.10
N ASN A 18 -14.53 5.47 5.77
CA ASN A 18 -14.37 6.82 6.29
C ASN A 18 -13.59 7.76 5.35
N GLN A 19 -13.53 7.45 4.05
CA GLN A 19 -12.88 8.29 3.03
C GLN A 19 -11.40 8.59 3.34
N MET A 20 -10.63 7.56 3.73
CA MET A 20 -9.21 7.67 4.06
C MET A 20 -8.46 8.50 2.99
N PRO A 21 -7.81 9.61 3.39
CA PRO A 21 -7.10 10.46 2.44
C PRO A 21 -5.86 9.76 1.89
N ARG A 22 -5.40 10.19 0.72
CA ARG A 22 -4.24 9.60 0.03
C ARG A 22 -2.99 9.56 0.90
N SER A 23 -2.73 10.59 1.69
CA SER A 23 -1.59 10.65 2.63
C SER A 23 -1.65 9.53 3.67
N SER A 24 -2.83 9.28 4.25
CA SER A 24 -3.02 8.17 5.19
C SER A 24 -2.83 6.80 4.54
N LYS A 25 -3.23 6.64 3.27
CA LYS A 25 -2.96 5.39 2.52
C LYS A 25 -1.46 5.12 2.41
N LEU A 26 -0.65 6.15 2.17
CA LEU A 26 0.82 6.01 2.10
C LEU A 26 1.44 5.62 3.45
N ILE A 27 0.89 6.13 4.56
CA ILE A 27 1.33 5.73 5.91
C ILE A 27 1.04 4.24 6.14
N VAL A 28 -0.19 3.80 5.86
CA VAL A 28 -0.59 2.39 6.02
C VAL A 28 0.25 1.49 5.12
N LEU A 29 0.52 1.91 3.88
CA LEU A 29 1.40 1.20 2.97
C LEU A 29 2.80 0.99 3.55
N GLY A 30 3.43 2.06 4.07
CA GLY A 30 4.74 1.95 4.72
C GLY A 30 4.75 0.98 5.92
N GLN A 31 3.69 0.97 6.72
CA GLN A 31 3.54 0.02 7.83
C GLN A 31 3.42 -1.43 7.35
N MET A 32 2.71 -1.67 6.24
CA MET A 32 2.59 -3.00 5.64
C MET A 32 3.94 -3.51 5.13
N TYR A 33 4.71 -2.68 4.41
CA TYR A 33 6.06 -3.03 3.96
C TYR A 33 6.99 -3.34 5.13
N TYR A 34 6.95 -2.52 6.19
CA TYR A 34 7.73 -2.77 7.40
C TYR A 34 7.35 -4.10 8.08
N ALA A 35 6.06 -4.41 8.18
CA ALA A 35 5.60 -5.70 8.71
C ALA A 35 6.07 -6.88 7.83
N MET A 36 6.07 -6.73 6.50
CA MET A 36 6.62 -7.73 5.59
C MET A 36 8.14 -7.93 5.81
N GLU A 37 8.92 -6.86 5.93
CA GLU A 37 10.37 -6.93 6.16
C GLU A 37 10.73 -7.65 7.47
N ARG A 38 9.87 -7.53 8.51
CA ARG A 38 10.03 -8.26 9.77
C ARG A 38 9.56 -9.72 9.71
N GLY A 39 8.96 -10.16 8.61
CA GLY A 39 8.39 -11.49 8.46
C GLY A 39 7.01 -11.66 9.10
N ASP A 40 6.36 -10.56 9.52
CA ASP A 40 4.98 -10.59 10.05
C ASP A 40 3.93 -10.75 8.93
N LEU A 41 4.30 -10.38 7.70
CA LEU A 41 3.53 -10.60 6.47
C LEU A 41 4.40 -11.30 5.43
N THR A 42 3.79 -12.21 4.68
CA THR A 42 4.36 -12.70 3.43
C THR A 42 4.18 -11.68 2.31
N ILE A 43 4.98 -11.79 1.25
CA ILE A 43 4.81 -10.97 0.03
C ILE A 43 3.39 -11.09 -0.54
N LYS A 44 2.80 -12.29 -0.51
CA LYS A 44 1.43 -12.52 -0.99
C LYS A 44 0.37 -11.79 -0.16
N GLU A 45 0.54 -11.77 1.16
CA GLU A 45 -0.35 -11.01 2.05
C GLU A 45 -0.21 -9.50 1.85
N LEU A 46 1.02 -9.02 1.62
CA LEU A 46 1.25 -7.62 1.24
C LEU A 46 0.51 -7.27 -0.05
N ASP A 47 0.66 -8.06 -1.11
CA ASP A 47 -0.02 -7.87 -2.40
C ASP A 47 -1.55 -7.82 -2.25
N GLU A 48 -2.12 -8.67 -1.40
CA GLU A 48 -3.55 -8.67 -1.10
C GLU A 48 -3.99 -7.38 -0.41
N LEU A 49 -3.24 -6.93 0.61
CA LEU A 49 -3.52 -5.69 1.31
C LEU A 49 -3.38 -4.45 0.40
N GLU A 50 -2.40 -4.43 -0.52
CA GLU A 50 -2.24 -3.36 -1.50
C GLU A 50 -3.43 -3.25 -2.46
N LYS A 51 -3.99 -4.41 -2.85
CA LYS A 51 -5.23 -4.47 -3.66
C LYS A 51 -6.42 -3.93 -2.87
N ILE A 52 -6.57 -4.30 -1.59
CA ILE A 52 -7.66 -3.79 -0.74
C ILE A 52 -7.52 -2.27 -0.56
N LEU A 53 -6.31 -1.77 -0.30
CA LEU A 53 -6.03 -0.35 -0.10
C LEU A 53 -6.20 0.49 -1.38
N GLY A 54 -6.22 -0.18 -2.54
CA GLY A 54 -6.36 0.43 -3.86
C GLY A 54 -5.09 1.15 -4.33
N VAL A 55 -3.93 0.66 -3.89
CA VAL A 55 -2.60 1.19 -4.26
C VAL A 55 -1.79 0.23 -5.14
N GLY A 56 -2.30 -0.97 -5.39
CA GLY A 56 -1.65 -1.96 -6.25
C GLY A 56 -1.32 -1.42 -7.64
N LEU A 57 -0.06 -1.58 -8.05
CA LEU A 57 0.49 -0.97 -9.25
C LEU A 57 0.15 -1.80 -10.50
N LYS A 58 -0.82 -1.33 -11.31
CA LYS A 58 -1.01 -1.85 -12.68
C LYS A 58 0.15 -1.47 -13.61
N ASN A 59 0.82 -0.35 -13.34
CA ASN A 59 1.91 0.23 -14.16
C ASN A 59 3.15 0.56 -13.31
N TYR A 60 3.67 -0.42 -12.56
CA TYR A 60 4.80 -0.25 -11.62
C TYR A 60 5.97 0.54 -12.22
N ARG A 61 6.40 0.15 -13.43
CA ARG A 61 7.54 0.76 -14.11
C ARG A 61 7.35 2.27 -14.36
N GLN A 62 6.20 2.65 -14.90
CA GLN A 62 5.90 4.05 -15.22
C GLN A 62 5.81 4.92 -13.96
N GLN A 63 5.25 4.38 -12.87
CA GLN A 63 5.15 5.09 -11.59
C GLN A 63 6.50 5.23 -10.89
N MET A 64 7.38 4.22 -11.03
CA MET A 64 8.77 4.32 -10.54
C MET A 64 9.59 5.31 -11.36
N GLU A 65 9.45 5.30 -12.69
CA GLU A 65 10.10 6.29 -13.55
C GLU A 65 9.64 7.71 -13.17
N TYR A 66 8.35 7.92 -12.94
CA TYR A 66 7.82 9.18 -12.44
C TYR A 66 8.35 9.56 -11.03
N ALA A 67 8.45 8.59 -10.11
CA ALA A 67 8.94 8.85 -8.76
C ALA A 67 10.43 9.23 -8.72
N VAL A 68 11.24 8.71 -9.65
CA VAL A 68 12.68 8.97 -9.72
C VAL A 68 13.00 10.22 -10.55
N PHE A 69 12.33 10.38 -11.69
CA PHE A 69 12.68 11.42 -12.67
C PHE A 69 11.69 12.59 -12.70
N GLY A 70 10.56 12.50 -11.98
CA GLY A 70 9.48 13.48 -12.08
C GLY A 70 8.62 13.29 -13.33
N ASN A 71 7.80 14.28 -13.67
CA ASN A 71 7.02 14.23 -14.92
C ASN A 71 7.99 14.41 -16.10
N LEU A 72 8.13 13.38 -16.94
CA LEU A 72 8.92 13.45 -18.18
C LEU A 72 8.20 14.23 -19.28
N GLU A 73 6.93 14.61 -19.07
CA GLU A 73 6.24 15.60 -19.90
C GLU A 73 6.67 17.00 -19.45
N SER A 74 7.83 17.42 -19.94
CA SER A 74 8.20 18.82 -20.11
C SER A 74 7.88 19.22 -21.56
N ASP A 75 6.95 20.17 -21.71
CA ASP A 75 6.59 20.98 -22.91
C ASP A 75 6.56 20.33 -24.31
#